data_AF-A0A420YY14-F1
#
_entry.id   AF-A0A420YY14-F1
#
_cell.length_a   1.000
_cell.length_b   1.000
_cell.length_c   1.000
_cell.angle_alpha   90.00
_cell.angle_beta   90.00
_cell.angle_gamma   90.00
#
_symmetry.space_group_name_H-M   'P 1'
#
loop_
_entity.id
_entity.type
_entity.pdbx_description
1 polymer ?
#
loop_
_entity_poly.entity_id
_entity_poly.type
_entity_poly.pdbx_seq_one_letter_code
_entity_poly.pdbx_strand_id
1 'polypeptide(L)'
;LFVYASKCKIPFEEAMEDAMSYLVQFDSITKREDNHFTEDDIKAASKAYHDNACKFPIKKIEALTLFRIDSPSRRNGRKRSEHIKFMNLIRDNLKYADRDWREGNGRKPEREKVQAWRIEHPDSTNKSECARDLGLDRKTVRKWWNA
;
A
#
# COMPACT_ATOMS: atom_id res chain seq x y z
N LEU A 1 22.12 10.66 5.26
CA LEU A 1 22.74 9.41 5.75
C LEU A 1 22.04 8.84 6.99
N PHE A 2 22.10 9.51 8.15
CA PHE A 2 21.61 9.01 9.45
C PHE A 2 20.16 8.50 9.49
N VAL A 3 19.22 9.17 8.79
CA VAL A 3 17.83 8.69 8.69
C VAL A 3 17.74 7.31 8.02
N TYR A 4 18.54 7.09 6.98
CA TYR A 4 18.60 5.80 6.28
C TYR A 4 19.37 4.75 7.08
N ALA A 5 20.46 5.13 7.75
CA ALA A 5 21.17 4.24 8.67
C ALA A 5 20.23 3.68 9.75
N SER A 6 19.42 4.56 10.38
CA SER A 6 18.38 4.15 11.33
C SER A 6 17.31 3.25 10.69
N LYS A 7 16.84 3.54 9.46
CA LYS A 7 15.88 2.69 8.73
C LYS A 7 16.45 1.30 8.42
N CYS A 8 17.73 1.22 8.09
CA CYS A 8 18.44 0.00 7.73
C CYS A 8 19.02 -0.75 8.94
N LYS A 9 18.90 -0.19 10.16
CA LYS A 9 19.48 -0.73 11.39
C LYS A 9 21.00 -0.88 11.34
N ILE A 10 21.67 0.04 10.66
CA ILE A 10 23.12 0.18 10.70
C ILE A 10 23.51 0.80 12.05
N PRO A 11 24.48 0.27 12.80
CA PRO A 11 24.96 0.85 14.06
C PRO A 11 25.29 2.34 13.95
N PHE A 12 25.13 3.08 15.06
CA PHE A 12 25.38 4.51 15.07
C PHE A 12 26.84 4.83 14.77
N GLU A 13 27.76 4.08 15.37
CA GLU A 13 29.20 4.23 15.23
C GLU A 13 29.63 4.04 13.77
N GLU A 14 29.13 2.99 13.11
CA GLU A 14 29.36 2.72 11.68
C GLU A 14 28.81 3.85 10.81
N ALA A 15 27.59 4.30 11.08
CA ALA A 15 26.98 5.42 10.34
C ALA A 15 27.73 6.75 10.55
N MET A 16 28.32 6.95 11.72
CA MET A 16 29.12 8.13 12.06
C MET A 16 30.47 8.08 11.36
N GLU A 17 31.16 6.94 11.37
CA GLU A 17 32.43 6.73 10.65
C GLU A 17 32.24 6.96 9.14
N ASP A 18 31.21 6.37 8.56
CA ASP A 18 30.81 6.62 7.17
C ASP A 18 30.59 8.11 6.92
N ALA A 19 29.85 8.80 7.80
CA ALA A 19 29.60 10.23 7.64
C ALA A 19 30.89 11.06 7.66
N MET A 20 31.78 10.76 8.60
CA MET A 20 33.06 11.45 8.77
C MET A 20 33.99 11.21 7.58
N SER A 21 33.94 10.05 6.95
CA SER A 21 34.72 9.75 5.73
C SER A 21 34.42 10.72 4.57
N TYR A 22 33.21 11.28 4.52
CA TYR A 22 32.80 12.24 3.49
C TYR A 22 33.13 13.70 3.82
N LEU A 23 33.70 14.00 4.99
CA LEU A 23 33.94 15.39 5.42
C LEU A 23 34.75 16.19 4.39
N VAL A 24 35.89 15.65 3.96
CA VAL A 24 36.77 16.30 2.97
C VAL A 24 36.05 16.48 1.64
N GLN A 25 35.27 15.48 1.22
CA GLN A 25 34.54 15.54 -0.04
C GLN A 25 33.43 16.60 0.00
N PHE A 26 32.65 16.67 1.08
CA PHE A 26 31.60 17.67 1.22
C PHE A 26 32.15 19.08 1.41
N ASP A 27 33.27 19.23 2.09
CA ASP A 27 33.92 20.54 2.21
C ASP A 27 34.50 21.01 0.87
N SER A 28 35.05 20.11 0.05
CA SER A 28 35.60 20.45 -1.26
C SER A 28 34.58 21.00 -2.27
N ILE A 29 33.29 20.74 -2.08
CA ILE A 29 32.22 21.25 -2.95
C ILE A 29 31.60 22.55 -2.42
N THR A 30 32.08 23.05 -1.29
CA THR A 30 31.65 24.32 -0.73
C THR A 30 32.00 25.45 -1.69
N LYS A 31 31.01 26.29 -2.03
CA LYS A 31 31.20 27.44 -2.95
C LYS A 31 31.46 28.77 -2.24
N ARG A 32 31.16 28.81 -0.95
CA ARG A 32 31.18 30.00 -0.10
C ARG A 32 32.22 29.79 0.98
N GLU A 33 33.26 30.61 0.96
CA GLU A 33 34.33 30.61 1.96
C GLU A 33 33.81 30.82 3.40
N ASP A 34 32.67 31.49 3.57
CA ASP A 34 32.06 31.72 4.88
C ASP A 34 31.17 30.55 5.38
N ASN A 35 31.08 29.45 4.61
CA ASN A 35 30.19 28.34 4.91
C ASN A 35 30.82 26.98 4.60
N HIS A 36 32.03 26.74 5.11
CA HIS A 36 32.70 25.44 5.04
C HIS A 36 31.88 24.32 5.68
N PHE A 37 32.00 23.12 5.13
CA PHE A 37 31.38 21.94 5.70
C PHE A 37 32.30 21.33 6.74
N THR A 38 31.80 21.19 7.96
CA THR A 38 32.62 20.83 9.13
C THR A 38 32.12 19.56 9.82
N GLU A 39 32.90 19.08 10.79
CA GLU A 39 32.45 17.99 11.66
C GLU A 39 31.17 18.33 12.41
N ASP A 40 30.94 19.60 12.72
CA ASP A 40 29.79 20.04 13.48
C ASP A 40 28.50 19.92 12.67
N ASP A 41 28.57 20.06 11.34
CA ASP A 41 27.46 19.76 10.44
C ASP A 41 27.09 18.27 10.47
N ILE A 42 28.10 17.40 10.53
CA ILE A 42 27.90 15.95 10.68
C ILE A 42 27.28 15.63 12.04
N LYS A 43 27.79 16.21 13.13
CA LYS A 43 27.24 16.04 14.49
C LYS A 43 25.82 16.61 14.60
N ALA A 44 25.51 17.68 13.89
CA ALA A 44 24.15 18.22 13.82
C ALA A 44 23.22 17.25 13.07
N ALA A 45 23.68 16.68 11.95
CA ALA A 45 22.92 15.70 11.18
C ALA A 45 22.75 14.36 11.93
N SER A 46 23.69 13.98 12.79
CA SER A 46 23.64 12.73 13.56
C SER A 46 22.46 12.67 14.54
N LYS A 47 21.92 13.83 14.96
CA LYS A 47 20.67 13.94 15.73
C LYS A 47 19.46 13.33 15.02
N ALA A 48 19.52 13.17 13.70
CA ALA A 48 18.49 12.49 12.94
C ALA A 48 18.56 10.95 13.08
N TYR A 49 19.59 10.39 13.72
CA TYR A 49 19.70 8.98 14.07
C TYR A 49 18.92 8.67 15.36
N HIS A 50 17.68 8.22 15.22
CA HIS A 50 16.82 7.84 16.34
C HIS A 50 15.71 6.93 15.82
N ASP A 51 15.13 6.09 16.68
CA ASP A 51 14.13 5.08 16.27
C ASP A 51 12.95 5.65 15.49
N ASN A 52 12.52 6.87 15.80
CA ASN A 52 11.42 7.50 15.08
C ASN A 52 11.78 7.98 13.67
N ALA A 53 13.07 8.11 13.33
CA ALA A 53 13.53 8.41 11.98
C ALA A 53 13.08 7.34 10.97
N CYS A 54 12.87 6.10 11.42
CA CYS A 54 12.39 5.03 10.55
C CYS A 54 11.04 5.35 9.89
N LYS A 55 10.22 6.19 10.54
CA LYS A 55 8.88 6.58 10.08
C LYS A 55 8.89 7.78 9.14
N PHE A 56 10.05 8.40 8.86
CA PHE A 56 10.09 9.60 8.03
C PHE A 56 9.69 9.24 6.58
N PRO A 57 8.67 9.90 6.01
CA PRO A 57 8.33 9.73 4.60
C PRO A 57 9.40 10.41 3.73
N ILE A 58 9.56 9.93 2.49
CA ILE A 58 10.54 10.47 1.53
C ILE A 58 10.44 12.00 1.45
N LYS A 59 9.23 12.55 1.26
CA LYS A 59 8.98 14.00 1.19
C LYS A 59 9.54 14.78 2.40
N LYS A 60 9.48 14.20 3.61
CA LYS A 60 10.02 14.84 4.82
C LYS A 60 11.54 14.83 4.81
N ILE A 61 12.15 13.74 4.34
CA ILE A 61 13.60 13.64 4.20
C ILE A 61 14.09 14.66 3.17
N GLU A 62 13.44 14.74 2.01
CA GLU A 62 13.76 15.72 0.97
C GLU A 62 13.66 17.17 1.48
N ALA A 63 12.62 17.48 2.26
CA ALA A 63 12.47 18.81 2.86
C ALA A 63 13.57 19.14 3.89
N LEU A 64 14.04 18.14 4.64
CA LEU A 64 15.09 18.33 5.65
C LEU A 64 16.49 18.41 5.04
N THR A 65 16.77 17.59 4.02
CA THR A 65 18.10 17.48 3.44
C THR A 65 18.27 18.30 2.18
N LEU A 66 17.19 18.87 1.65
CA LEU A 66 17.15 19.59 0.37
C LEU A 66 17.62 18.76 -0.84
N PHE A 67 17.70 17.43 -0.66
CA PHE A 67 18.06 16.49 -1.71
C PHE A 67 16.81 15.81 -2.22
N ARG A 68 16.66 15.79 -3.55
CA ARG A 68 15.65 14.96 -4.22
C ARG A 68 16.03 13.50 -4.05
N ILE A 69 15.10 12.67 -3.60
CA ILE A 69 15.28 11.23 -3.50
C ILE A 69 14.37 10.57 -4.54
N ASP A 70 14.98 10.18 -5.65
CA ASP A 70 14.29 9.42 -6.68
C ASP A 70 14.22 7.95 -6.25
N SER A 71 13.26 7.65 -5.36
CA SER A 71 13.01 6.27 -4.98
C SER A 71 12.20 5.57 -6.06
N PRO A 72 12.66 4.45 -6.63
CA PRO A 72 11.87 3.68 -7.57
C PRO A 72 10.72 2.92 -6.92
N SER A 73 10.41 3.12 -5.61
CA SER A 73 9.61 2.36 -4.61
C SER A 73 8.43 1.47 -5.06
N ARG A 74 8.60 0.77 -6.16
CA ARG A 74 7.71 -0.19 -6.78
C ARG A 74 8.46 -1.48 -6.58
N ARG A 75 8.04 -2.29 -5.60
CA ARG A 75 8.65 -3.59 -5.24
C ARG A 75 9.15 -4.38 -6.45
N ASN A 76 8.42 -4.33 -7.58
CA ASN A 76 8.75 -5.05 -8.81
C ASN A 76 8.75 -4.18 -10.09
N GLY A 77 8.69 -2.84 -9.99
CA GLY A 77 8.58 -1.94 -11.16
C GLY A 77 7.32 -2.08 -12.03
N ARG A 78 6.56 -3.17 -11.90
CA ARG A 78 5.37 -3.51 -12.70
C ARG A 78 4.19 -2.61 -12.37
N LYS A 79 3.41 -2.23 -13.39
CA LYS A 79 2.15 -1.50 -13.20
C LYS A 79 1.13 -2.44 -12.55
N ARG A 80 0.16 -1.89 -11.82
CA ARG A 80 -0.94 -2.68 -11.23
C ARG A 80 -1.61 -3.56 -12.28
N SER A 81 -1.79 -3.03 -13.49
CA SER A 81 -2.33 -3.76 -14.64
C SER A 81 -1.51 -4.99 -15.01
N GLU A 82 -0.18 -4.87 -15.08
CA GLU A 82 0.73 -5.98 -15.39
C GLU A 82 0.73 -7.03 -14.28
N HIS A 83 0.73 -6.60 -13.02
CA HIS A 83 0.63 -7.52 -11.89
C HIS A 83 -0.67 -8.33 -11.91
N ILE A 84 -1.81 -7.68 -12.16
CA ILE A 84 -3.11 -8.34 -12.32
C ILE A 84 -3.10 -9.30 -13.51
N LYS A 85 -2.51 -8.90 -14.65
CA LYS A 85 -2.37 -9.78 -15.82
C LYS A 85 -1.59 -11.04 -15.49
N PHE A 86 -0.43 -10.93 -14.84
CA PHE A 86 0.36 -12.09 -14.42
C PHE A 86 -0.38 -12.98 -13.42
N MET A 87 -1.05 -12.38 -12.43
CA MET A 87 -1.85 -13.12 -11.45
C MET A 87 -2.98 -13.89 -12.13
N ASN A 88 -3.69 -13.26 -13.07
CA ASN A 88 -4.75 -13.91 -13.84
C ASN A 88 -4.18 -15.03 -14.73
N LEU A 89 -3.07 -14.79 -15.44
CA LEU A 89 -2.42 -15.80 -16.27
C LEU A 89 -2.05 -17.05 -15.47
N ILE A 90 -1.46 -16.87 -14.29
CA ILE A 90 -1.13 -17.98 -13.39
C ILE A 90 -2.41 -18.66 -12.88
N ARG A 91 -3.40 -17.88 -12.43
CA ARG A 91 -4.67 -18.44 -11.93
C ARG A 91 -5.37 -19.29 -12.99
N ASP A 92 -5.41 -18.81 -14.23
CA ASP A 92 -6.18 -19.40 -15.31
C ASP A 92 -5.44 -20.59 -15.96
N ASN A 93 -4.10 -20.65 -15.89
CA ASN A 93 -3.31 -21.74 -16.50
C ASN A 93 -2.73 -22.77 -15.51
N LEU A 94 -2.43 -22.39 -14.26
CA LEU A 94 -1.70 -23.27 -13.33
C LEU A 94 -2.60 -24.02 -12.35
N LYS A 95 -3.83 -23.55 -12.10
CA LYS A 95 -4.63 -24.10 -11.00
C LYS A 95 -5.60 -25.21 -11.38
N TYR A 96 -6.07 -25.32 -12.63
CA TYR A 96 -7.05 -26.34 -12.99
C TYR A 96 -7.00 -26.63 -14.49
N ALA A 97 -6.33 -27.71 -14.89
CA ALA A 97 -6.39 -28.21 -16.26
C ALA A 97 -7.80 -28.71 -16.65
N ASP A 98 -8.68 -28.95 -15.66
CA ASP A 98 -9.98 -29.62 -15.88
C ASP A 98 -11.22 -28.96 -15.23
N ARG A 99 -11.12 -27.80 -14.54
CA ARG A 99 -12.28 -27.15 -13.88
C ARG A 99 -12.22 -25.62 -13.88
N ASP A 100 -13.33 -24.95 -14.16
CA ASP A 100 -13.43 -23.49 -14.00
C ASP A 100 -13.43 -23.14 -12.51
N TRP A 101 -12.43 -22.38 -12.05
CA TRP A 101 -12.33 -21.94 -10.66
C TRP A 101 -13.49 -21.04 -10.20
N ARG A 102 -14.31 -20.54 -11.14
CA ARG A 102 -15.55 -19.79 -10.86
C ARG A 102 -16.74 -20.68 -10.61
N GLU A 103 -16.70 -21.94 -11.05
CA GLU A 103 -17.81 -22.87 -10.88
C GLU A 103 -18.01 -23.18 -9.40
N GLY A 104 -19.18 -22.84 -8.86
CA GLY A 104 -19.48 -22.99 -7.44
C GLY A 104 -18.84 -21.95 -6.50
N ASN A 105 -17.97 -21.07 -7.00
CA ASN A 105 -17.26 -20.07 -6.20
C ASN A 105 -17.82 -18.66 -6.40
N GLY A 106 -17.93 -17.91 -5.30
CA GLY A 106 -18.42 -16.53 -5.27
C GLY A 106 -19.76 -16.37 -4.55
N ARG A 107 -20.11 -15.13 -4.22
CA ARG A 107 -21.39 -14.80 -3.58
C ARG A 107 -22.52 -14.98 -4.60
N LYS A 108 -23.33 -16.03 -4.44
CA LYS A 108 -24.52 -16.26 -5.27
C LYS A 108 -25.48 -15.07 -5.13
N PRO A 109 -26.01 -14.53 -6.24
CA PRO A 109 -27.01 -13.47 -6.17
C PRO A 109 -28.32 -14.04 -5.63
N GLU A 110 -28.86 -13.43 -4.58
CA GLU A 110 -30.16 -13.82 -3.99
C GLU A 110 -31.37 -13.30 -4.79
N ARG A 111 -31.14 -12.86 -6.03
CA ARG A 111 -32.17 -12.28 -6.91
C ARG A 111 -33.29 -13.27 -7.19
N GLU A 112 -32.92 -14.50 -7.57
CA GLU A 112 -33.88 -15.54 -7.95
C GLU A 112 -34.81 -15.88 -6.79
N LYS A 113 -34.30 -15.97 -5.56
CA LYS A 113 -35.12 -16.22 -4.37
C LYS A 113 -36.12 -15.10 -4.10
N VAL A 114 -35.69 -13.84 -4.22
CA VAL A 114 -36.57 -12.68 -4.02
C VAL A 114 -37.64 -12.60 -5.10
N GLN A 115 -37.30 -12.89 -6.37
CA GLN A 115 -38.28 -12.89 -7.45
C GLN A 115 -39.27 -14.06 -7.37
N ALA A 116 -38.80 -15.27 -7.03
CA ALA A 116 -39.67 -16.42 -6.80
C ALA A 116 -40.70 -16.12 -5.68
N TRP A 117 -40.24 -15.56 -4.56
CA TRP A 117 -41.12 -15.17 -3.46
C TRP A 117 -42.18 -14.15 -3.90
N ARG A 118 -41.83 -13.17 -4.75
CA ARG A 118 -42.78 -12.17 -5.28
C ARG A 118 -43.81 -12.77 -6.22
N ILE A 119 -43.46 -13.81 -6.97
CA ILE A 119 -44.40 -14.52 -7.84
C ILE A 119 -45.41 -15.31 -6.99
N GLU A 120 -44.95 -15.93 -5.91
CA GLU A 120 -45.81 -16.65 -4.96
C GLU A 120 -46.68 -15.72 -4.10
N HIS A 121 -46.23 -14.47 -3.89
CA HIS A 121 -46.92 -13.45 -3.08
C HIS A 121 -47.18 -12.17 -3.90
N PRO A 122 -48.04 -12.24 -4.94
CA PRO A 122 -48.23 -11.14 -5.89
C PRO A 122 -48.80 -9.87 -5.26
N ASP A 123 -49.59 -10.00 -4.19
CA ASP A 123 -50.22 -8.88 -3.49
C ASP A 123 -49.33 -8.27 -2.40
N SER A 124 -48.24 -8.94 -1.99
CA SER A 124 -47.37 -8.44 -0.95
C SER A 124 -46.34 -7.45 -1.50
N THR A 125 -46.46 -6.19 -1.08
CA THR A 125 -45.43 -5.16 -1.28
C THR A 125 -44.43 -5.08 -0.12
N ASN A 126 -44.57 -5.97 0.87
CA ASN A 126 -43.85 -5.91 2.14
C ASN A 126 -42.46 -6.56 2.05
N LYS A 127 -41.45 -5.73 1.79
CA LYS A 127 -40.04 -6.15 1.72
C LYS A 127 -39.51 -6.75 3.03
N SER A 128 -40.13 -6.43 4.17
CA SER A 128 -39.72 -6.96 5.47
C SER A 128 -40.25 -8.37 5.72
N GLU A 129 -41.39 -8.70 5.13
CA GLU A 129 -41.97 -10.03 5.17
C GLU A 129 -41.12 -11.00 4.34
N CYS A 130 -40.87 -10.65 3.07
CA CYS A 130 -39.94 -11.37 2.20
C CYS A 130 -38.55 -11.60 2.82
N ALA A 131 -38.01 -10.59 3.52
CA ALA A 131 -36.73 -10.71 4.22
C ALA A 131 -36.77 -11.76 5.35
N ARG A 132 -37.88 -11.83 6.10
CA ARG A 132 -38.05 -12.79 7.19
C ARG A 132 -38.22 -14.21 6.65
N ASP A 133 -39.06 -14.37 5.63
CA ASP A 133 -39.37 -15.68 5.04
C ASP A 133 -38.16 -16.30 4.35
N LEU A 134 -37.38 -15.50 3.63
CA LEU A 134 -36.16 -15.95 2.94
C LEU A 134 -34.90 -15.95 3.83
N GLY A 135 -35.00 -15.48 5.08
CA GLY A 135 -33.84 -15.32 5.97
C GLY A 135 -32.79 -14.33 5.42
N LEU A 136 -33.21 -13.35 4.62
CA LEU A 136 -32.35 -12.37 3.97
C LEU A 136 -32.33 -11.04 4.74
N ASP A 137 -31.20 -10.33 4.68
CA ASP A 137 -31.17 -8.94 5.15
C ASP A 137 -32.08 -8.06 4.27
N ARG A 138 -32.83 -7.14 4.89
CA ARG A 138 -33.77 -6.24 4.20
C ARG A 138 -33.12 -5.44 3.08
N LYS A 139 -31.82 -5.07 3.20
CA LYS A 139 -31.10 -4.36 2.13
C LYS A 139 -30.90 -5.25 0.90
N THR A 140 -30.70 -6.56 1.10
CA THR A 140 -30.60 -7.54 0.01
C THR A 140 -31.92 -7.66 -0.74
N VAL A 141 -33.04 -7.77 -0.01
CA VAL A 141 -34.39 -7.80 -0.61
C VAL A 141 -34.69 -6.50 -1.35
N ARG A 142 -34.40 -5.34 -0.75
CA ARG A 142 -34.62 -4.02 -1.38
C ARG A 142 -33.83 -3.87 -2.67
N LYS A 143 -32.58 -4.35 -2.71
CA LYS A 143 -31.72 -4.31 -3.89
C LYS A 143 -32.32 -5.11 -5.05
N TRP A 144 -32.90 -6.28 -4.77
CA TRP A 144 -33.40 -7.19 -5.80
C TRP A 144 -34.91 -7.08 -6.07
N TRP A 145 -35.61 -6.19 -5.36
CA TRP A 145 -37.06 -6.09 -5.42
C TRP A 145 -37.61 -5.78 -6.82
N ASN A 146 -36.96 -4.87 -7.56
CA ASN A 146 -37.39 -4.43 -8.90
C ASN A 146 -36.38 -4.86 -9.99
N ALA A 147 -35.46 -5.77 -9.68
CA ALA A 147 -34.33 -6.12 -10.53
C ALA A 147 -34.62 -7.35 -11.39
#